data_AF-A0A554VAN3-F1
#
_entry.id   AF-A0A554VAN3-F1
#
_cell.length_a   1.000
_cell.length_b   1.000
_cell.length_c   1.000
_cell.angle_alpha   90.00
_cell.angle_beta   90.00
_cell.angle_gamma   90.00
#
_symmetry.space_group_name_H-M   'P 1'
#
loop_
_entity.id
_entity.type
_entity.pdbx_description
1 polymer ?
#
loop_
_entity_poly.entity_id
_entity_poly.type
_entity_poly.pdbx_seq_one_letter_code
_entity_poly.pdbx_strand_id
1 'polypeptide(L)'
;MNIELKKIIDKSYEVFADYKIGQTLDVCTECCVTKNEESELAQGNVREIPFDLLYTYHTAAKPQKPNTNEFKHFAPRYLDLTANLKFVSHSAEIVLRTFGEINEWTDEETEILNSFGIEFFKQCLNTYPLPENEQIISILVMLDKGNFGIVDKLEDWETFGNLESTLHFSDLINYGFNDKKPEKLSTAFADNRANEIVFGWVNKEKTKQIFKETIEKTIMNPTNISDRKQTELSWAYDRLNWKNAPQQRV
;
A
#
# COMPACT_ATOMS: atom_id res chain seq x y z
N MET A 1 -0.21 -14.20 -5.01
CA MET A 1 -1.32 -13.38 -5.52
C MET A 1 -2.61 -14.18 -5.53
N ASN A 2 -3.72 -13.59 -5.10
CA ASN A 2 -5.04 -14.25 -5.12
C ASN A 2 -5.62 -14.27 -6.55
N ILE A 3 -6.61 -15.14 -6.81
CA ILE A 3 -7.17 -15.34 -8.16
C ILE A 3 -7.87 -14.08 -8.69
N GLU A 4 -8.62 -13.37 -7.84
CA GLU A 4 -9.34 -12.16 -8.24
C GLU A 4 -8.36 -11.02 -8.57
N LEU A 5 -7.32 -10.82 -7.76
CA LEU A 5 -6.27 -9.85 -8.06
C LEU A 5 -5.57 -10.16 -9.37
N LYS A 6 -5.30 -11.45 -9.66
CA LYS A 6 -4.72 -11.85 -10.96
C LYS A 6 -5.62 -11.45 -12.14
N LYS A 7 -6.93 -11.69 -12.04
CA LYS A 7 -7.88 -11.30 -13.09
C LYS A 7 -7.91 -9.78 -13.29
N ILE A 8 -7.88 -9.01 -12.19
CA ILE A 8 -7.83 -7.54 -12.23
C ILE A 8 -6.56 -7.07 -12.95
N ILE A 9 -5.41 -7.68 -12.63
CA ILE A 9 -4.15 -7.37 -13.32
C ILE A 9 -4.24 -7.71 -14.80
N ASP A 10 -4.72 -8.90 -15.16
CA ASP A 10 -4.85 -9.28 -16.57
C ASP A 10 -5.77 -8.32 -17.35
N LYS A 11 -6.92 -7.96 -16.77
CA LYS A 11 -7.84 -6.97 -17.35
C LYS A 11 -7.22 -5.58 -17.42
N SER A 12 -6.39 -5.18 -16.46
CA SER A 12 -5.71 -3.88 -16.52
C SER A 12 -4.81 -3.76 -17.76
N TYR A 13 -4.11 -4.83 -18.16
CA TYR A 13 -3.31 -4.82 -19.39
C TYR A 13 -4.15 -4.65 -20.66
N GLU A 14 -5.41 -5.09 -20.65
CA GLU A 14 -6.34 -4.87 -21.76
C GLU A 14 -6.85 -3.43 -21.80
N VAL A 15 -7.30 -2.92 -20.65
CA VAL A 15 -7.88 -1.56 -20.52
C VAL A 15 -6.87 -0.47 -20.85
N PHE A 16 -5.62 -0.65 -20.43
CA PHE A 16 -4.56 0.33 -20.66
C PHE A 16 -3.81 0.13 -22.01
N ALA A 17 -4.18 -0.86 -22.83
CA ALA A 17 -3.45 -1.22 -24.06
C ALA A 17 -3.44 -0.12 -25.14
N ASP A 18 -4.46 0.74 -25.13
CA ASP A 18 -4.65 1.79 -26.13
C ASP A 18 -3.77 3.01 -25.90
N TYR A 19 -3.23 3.20 -24.68
CA TYR A 19 -2.24 4.23 -24.42
C TYR A 19 -0.96 3.94 -25.19
N LYS A 20 -0.63 4.85 -26.12
CA LYS A 20 0.60 4.80 -26.90
C LYS A 20 1.58 5.83 -26.37
N ILE A 21 2.84 5.44 -26.35
CA ILE A 21 3.97 6.30 -26.06
C ILE A 21 4.71 6.65 -27.36
N GLY A 22 5.44 7.76 -27.34
CA GLY A 22 6.29 8.16 -28.45
C GLY A 22 7.53 7.28 -28.57
N GLN A 23 8.41 7.62 -29.52
CA GLN A 23 9.74 7.00 -29.61
C GLN A 23 10.68 7.40 -28.45
N THR A 24 10.33 8.47 -27.74
CA THR A 24 11.05 9.01 -26.58
C THR A 24 10.08 9.17 -25.42
N LEU A 25 10.60 9.05 -24.20
CA LEU A 25 9.85 9.19 -22.96
C LEU A 25 10.06 10.58 -22.34
N ASP A 26 9.10 10.99 -21.53
CA ASP A 26 9.13 12.26 -20.81
C ASP A 26 9.97 12.16 -19.53
N VAL A 27 11.26 11.85 -19.70
CA VAL A 27 12.20 11.51 -18.63
C VAL A 27 13.60 12.08 -18.87
N CYS A 28 14.33 12.37 -17.81
CA CYS A 28 15.70 12.84 -17.90
C CYS A 28 16.66 11.74 -18.41
N THR A 29 17.14 11.90 -19.65
CA THR A 29 18.12 10.99 -20.25
C THR A 29 19.59 11.42 -20.10
N GLU A 30 19.82 12.57 -19.46
CA GLU A 30 21.16 13.09 -19.19
C GLU A 30 21.82 12.44 -17.97
N CYS A 31 21.04 12.05 -16.96
CA CYS A 31 21.57 11.46 -15.72
C CYS A 31 20.71 10.38 -15.05
N CYS A 32 19.44 10.21 -15.43
CA CYS A 32 18.55 9.26 -14.76
C CYS A 32 18.34 7.97 -15.55
N VAL A 33 17.98 8.08 -16.83
CA VAL A 33 17.70 6.94 -17.72
C VAL A 33 18.68 7.00 -18.88
N THR A 34 19.38 5.92 -19.19
CA THR A 34 20.22 5.90 -20.40
C THR A 34 19.34 5.86 -21.65
N LYS A 35 19.85 6.33 -22.79
CA LYS A 35 19.14 6.24 -24.09
C LYS A 35 18.76 4.80 -24.47
N ASN A 36 19.55 3.82 -24.03
CA ASN A 36 19.26 2.41 -24.27
C ASN A 36 18.06 1.94 -23.41
N GLU A 37 18.05 2.29 -22.12
CA GLU A 37 16.93 1.99 -21.22
C GLU A 37 15.63 2.69 -21.65
N GLU A 38 15.72 3.96 -22.09
CA GLU A 38 14.57 4.68 -22.66
C GLU A 38 14.03 3.95 -23.90
N SER A 39 14.91 3.55 -24.82
CA SER A 39 14.51 2.82 -26.03
C SER A 39 13.90 1.45 -25.70
N GLU A 40 14.42 0.75 -24.69
CA GLU A 40 13.89 -0.53 -24.24
C GLU A 40 12.48 -0.37 -23.62
N LEU A 41 12.27 0.67 -22.80
CA LEU A 41 10.96 1.02 -22.26
C LEU A 41 9.98 1.43 -23.36
N ALA A 42 10.43 2.19 -24.36
CA ALA A 42 9.58 2.73 -25.41
C ALA A 42 9.09 1.66 -26.42
N GLN A 43 9.88 0.60 -26.62
CA GLN A 43 9.61 -0.43 -27.63
C GLN A 43 9.20 -1.78 -27.01
N GLY A 44 9.47 -1.97 -25.72
CA GLY A 44 9.23 -3.22 -25.01
C GLY A 44 7.75 -3.53 -24.81
N ASN A 45 7.47 -4.82 -24.60
CA ASN A 45 6.16 -5.25 -24.15
C ASN A 45 5.98 -4.82 -22.68
N VAL A 46 4.98 -4.00 -22.39
CA VAL A 46 4.70 -3.47 -21.04
C VAL A 46 4.65 -4.56 -19.97
N ARG A 47 4.09 -5.73 -20.30
CA ARG A 47 3.98 -6.87 -19.38
C ARG A 47 5.32 -7.49 -19.02
N GLU A 48 6.32 -7.34 -19.90
CA GLU A 48 7.64 -7.95 -19.77
C GLU A 48 8.70 -6.98 -19.27
N ILE A 49 8.36 -5.69 -19.07
CA ILE A 49 9.30 -4.69 -18.55
C ILE A 49 9.91 -5.18 -17.23
N PRO A 50 11.25 -5.29 -17.13
CA PRO A 50 11.92 -5.70 -15.91
C PRO A 50 11.66 -4.74 -14.75
N PHE A 51 11.68 -5.26 -13.53
CA PHE A 51 11.52 -4.46 -12.31
C PHE A 51 12.53 -3.30 -12.24
N ASP A 52 13.82 -3.59 -12.45
CA ASP A 52 14.89 -2.59 -12.35
C ASP A 52 14.71 -1.47 -13.38
N LEU A 53 14.29 -1.81 -14.59
CA LEU A 53 14.06 -0.84 -15.65
C LEU A 53 12.89 0.09 -15.33
N LEU A 54 11.78 -0.46 -14.83
CA LEU A 54 10.64 0.35 -14.39
C LEU A 54 10.97 1.16 -13.13
N TYR A 55 11.78 0.63 -12.22
CA TYR A 55 12.27 1.35 -11.04
C TYR A 55 13.12 2.58 -11.44
N THR A 56 14.05 2.40 -12.39
CA THR A 56 14.87 3.48 -12.94
C THR A 56 13.99 4.55 -13.57
N TYR A 57 12.99 4.17 -14.39
CA TYR A 57 12.02 5.12 -14.93
C TYR A 57 11.19 5.81 -13.85
N HIS A 58 10.70 5.07 -12.84
CA HIS A 58 9.87 5.62 -11.77
C HIS A 58 10.59 6.72 -10.99
N THR A 59 11.85 6.45 -10.63
CA THR A 59 12.70 7.35 -9.81
C THR A 59 13.38 8.46 -10.62
N ALA A 60 13.37 8.37 -11.95
CA ALA A 60 13.95 9.39 -12.79
C ALA A 60 13.22 10.73 -12.71
N ALA A 61 14.00 11.81 -12.89
CA ALA A 61 13.47 13.16 -13.00
C ALA A 61 12.55 13.28 -14.22
N LYS A 62 11.35 13.82 -14.00
CA LYS A 62 10.33 14.10 -15.02
C LYS A 62 10.08 15.60 -15.08
N PRO A 63 9.52 16.13 -16.18
CA PRO A 63 9.14 17.53 -16.22
C PRO A 63 8.08 17.87 -15.18
N GLN A 64 7.86 19.17 -14.97
CA GLN A 64 6.85 19.67 -14.04
C GLN A 64 5.42 19.21 -14.40
N LYS A 65 5.16 18.91 -15.67
CA LYS A 65 3.90 18.37 -16.16
C LYS A 65 4.17 17.07 -16.94
N PRO A 66 4.28 15.93 -16.24
CA PRO A 66 4.51 14.65 -16.87
C PRO A 66 3.38 14.27 -17.83
N ASN A 67 3.70 13.54 -18.89
CA ASN A 67 2.71 12.98 -19.80
C ASN A 67 1.85 11.90 -19.13
N THR A 68 0.58 12.22 -18.85
CA THR A 68 -0.38 11.27 -18.24
C THR A 68 -0.57 10.00 -19.07
N ASN A 69 -0.62 10.10 -20.41
CA ASN A 69 -0.79 8.92 -21.27
C ASN A 69 0.41 7.99 -21.21
N GLU A 70 1.62 8.54 -21.05
CA GLU A 70 2.82 7.75 -20.83
C GLU A 70 2.78 7.00 -19.51
N PHE A 71 2.34 7.66 -18.43
CA PHE A 71 2.14 6.97 -17.16
C PHE A 71 1.09 5.86 -17.29
N LYS A 72 -0.05 6.15 -17.90
CA LYS A 72 -1.14 5.19 -18.10
C LYS A 72 -0.72 3.99 -18.96
N HIS A 73 0.19 4.18 -19.92
CA HIS A 73 0.80 3.08 -20.66
C HIS A 73 1.52 2.09 -19.74
N PHE A 74 2.25 2.57 -18.73
CA PHE A 74 2.96 1.73 -17.78
C PHE A 74 2.12 1.31 -16.54
N ALA A 75 0.98 1.94 -16.31
CA ALA A 75 0.09 1.68 -15.16
C ALA A 75 -0.19 0.19 -14.89
N PRO A 76 -0.56 -0.66 -15.87
CA PRO A 76 -0.83 -2.08 -15.58
C PRO A 76 0.40 -2.81 -15.05
N ARG A 77 1.62 -2.40 -15.46
CA ARG A 77 2.86 -2.99 -14.94
C ARG A 77 3.16 -2.55 -13.51
N TYR A 78 2.87 -1.30 -13.16
CA TYR A 78 2.93 -0.83 -11.76
C TYR A 78 1.98 -1.65 -10.87
N LEU A 79 0.74 -1.84 -11.31
CA LEU A 79 -0.26 -2.64 -10.58
C LEU A 79 0.20 -4.09 -10.44
N ASP A 80 0.70 -4.71 -11.51
CA ASP A 80 1.17 -6.10 -11.52
C ASP A 80 2.34 -6.32 -10.55
N LEU A 81 3.38 -5.47 -10.59
CA LEU A 81 4.50 -5.57 -9.66
C LEU A 81 4.05 -5.35 -8.21
N THR A 82 3.20 -4.34 -7.98
CA THR A 82 2.63 -4.05 -6.65
C THR A 82 1.80 -5.22 -6.13
N ALA A 83 0.97 -5.85 -6.98
CA ALA A 83 0.21 -7.06 -6.64
C ALA A 83 1.10 -8.24 -6.27
N ASN A 84 2.33 -8.29 -6.77
CA ASN A 84 3.35 -9.26 -6.39
C ASN A 84 4.22 -8.81 -5.20
N LEU A 85 3.82 -7.72 -4.52
CA LEU A 85 4.53 -7.09 -3.41
C LEU A 85 5.98 -6.71 -3.79
N LYS A 86 6.17 -6.27 -5.04
CA LYS A 86 7.42 -5.71 -5.56
C LYS A 86 7.22 -4.23 -5.80
N PHE A 87 7.80 -3.41 -4.93
CA PHE A 87 7.58 -1.98 -4.91
C PHE A 87 8.64 -1.25 -5.74
N VAL A 88 8.22 -0.63 -6.84
CA VAL A 88 9.12 0.07 -7.78
C VAL A 88 9.55 1.45 -7.27
N SER A 89 9.87 1.53 -5.98
CA SER A 89 10.37 2.74 -5.32
C SER A 89 11.17 2.34 -4.09
N HIS A 90 12.06 3.23 -3.64
CA HIS A 90 12.84 3.03 -2.42
C HIS A 90 11.98 3.03 -1.14
N SER A 91 10.74 3.55 -1.23
CA SER A 91 9.77 3.52 -0.14
C SER A 91 8.42 3.08 -0.68
N ALA A 92 7.82 2.05 -0.09
CA ALA A 92 6.55 1.51 -0.53
C ALA A 92 5.43 2.57 -0.53
N GLU A 93 5.44 3.50 0.43
CA GLU A 93 4.42 4.54 0.63
C GLU A 93 4.17 5.43 -0.60
N ILE A 94 5.12 5.55 -1.51
CA ILE A 94 5.03 6.48 -2.64
C ILE A 94 4.90 5.80 -4.00
N VAL A 95 4.89 4.46 -4.05
CA VAL A 95 4.82 3.68 -5.30
C VAL A 95 3.61 4.09 -6.15
N LEU A 96 2.44 4.25 -5.51
CA LEU A 96 1.20 4.56 -6.20
C LEU A 96 0.87 6.06 -6.25
N ARG A 97 1.75 6.95 -5.78
CA ARG A 97 1.43 8.39 -5.66
C ARG A 97 0.90 9.01 -6.96
N THR A 98 1.53 8.70 -8.09
CA THR A 98 1.12 9.27 -9.39
C THR A 98 -0.28 8.84 -9.81
N PHE A 99 -0.78 7.69 -9.35
CA PHE A 99 -2.18 7.31 -9.59
C PHE A 99 -3.15 8.31 -8.95
N GLY A 100 -2.85 8.80 -7.75
CA GLY A 100 -3.67 9.78 -7.04
C GLY A 100 -3.51 11.22 -7.54
N GLU A 101 -2.46 11.51 -8.30
CA GLU A 101 -2.23 12.82 -8.93
C GLU A 101 -3.02 12.98 -10.27
N ILE A 102 -3.44 11.87 -10.86
CA ILE A 102 -4.22 11.85 -12.11
C ILE A 102 -5.72 11.99 -11.77
N ASN A 103 -6.34 13.05 -12.30
CA ASN A 103 -7.77 13.32 -12.10
C ASN A 103 -8.67 12.78 -13.22
N GLU A 104 -8.08 12.36 -14.34
CA GLU A 104 -8.81 11.99 -15.56
C GLU A 104 -8.69 10.48 -15.81
N TRP A 105 -9.41 9.67 -15.02
CA TRP A 105 -9.59 8.24 -15.27
C TRP A 105 -10.91 8.01 -16.01
N THR A 106 -10.93 7.07 -16.95
CA THR A 106 -12.20 6.61 -17.53
C THR A 106 -12.99 5.80 -16.50
N ASP A 107 -14.27 5.55 -16.75
CA ASP A 107 -15.09 4.73 -15.86
C ASP A 107 -14.52 3.30 -15.71
N GLU A 108 -14.07 2.69 -16.82
CA GLU A 108 -13.47 1.35 -16.82
C GLU A 108 -12.12 1.33 -16.08
N GLU A 109 -11.29 2.36 -16.24
CA GLU A 109 -10.04 2.49 -15.47
C GLU A 109 -10.31 2.67 -13.98
N THR A 110 -11.28 3.50 -13.63
CA THR A 110 -11.68 3.75 -12.24
C THR A 110 -12.17 2.47 -11.57
N GLU A 111 -12.96 1.66 -12.28
CA GLU A 111 -13.42 0.35 -11.80
C GLU A 111 -12.25 -0.61 -11.54
N ILE A 112 -11.27 -0.66 -12.44
CA ILE A 112 -10.06 -1.49 -12.29
C ILE A 112 -9.24 -1.03 -11.09
N LEU A 113 -9.00 0.27 -10.95
CA LEU A 113 -8.22 0.81 -9.84
C LEU A 113 -8.91 0.54 -8.49
N ASN A 114 -10.22 0.79 -8.38
CA ASN A 114 -10.97 0.50 -7.16
C ASN A 114 -10.93 -0.99 -6.79
N SER A 115 -11.16 -1.87 -7.77
CA SER A 115 -11.10 -3.33 -7.58
C SER A 115 -9.71 -3.78 -7.16
N PHE A 116 -8.66 -3.24 -7.80
CA PHE A 116 -7.28 -3.49 -7.43
C PHE A 116 -7.02 -3.11 -5.98
N GLY A 117 -7.38 -1.90 -5.55
CA GLY A 117 -7.13 -1.43 -4.19
C GLY A 117 -7.75 -2.33 -3.12
N ILE A 118 -8.95 -2.85 -3.38
CA ILE A 118 -9.64 -3.81 -2.49
C ILE A 118 -8.87 -5.14 -2.44
N GLU A 119 -8.64 -5.78 -3.58
CA GLU A 119 -8.06 -7.13 -3.62
C GLU A 119 -6.58 -7.15 -3.24
N PHE A 120 -5.84 -6.08 -3.55
CA PHE A 120 -4.46 -5.90 -3.11
C PHE A 120 -4.37 -5.75 -1.59
N PHE A 121 -5.24 -4.95 -0.97
CA PHE A 121 -5.24 -4.80 0.48
C PHE A 121 -5.58 -6.12 1.18
N LYS A 122 -6.57 -6.87 0.67
CA LYS A 122 -6.86 -8.23 1.15
C LYS A 122 -5.68 -9.18 1.01
N GLN A 123 -4.89 -9.08 -0.07
CA GLN A 123 -3.67 -9.86 -0.20
C GLN A 123 -2.64 -9.49 0.87
N CYS A 124 -2.48 -8.20 1.17
CA CYS A 124 -1.58 -7.74 2.24
C CYS A 124 -2.02 -8.28 3.60
N LEU A 125 -3.32 -8.22 3.91
CA LEU A 125 -3.87 -8.77 5.16
C LEU A 125 -3.72 -10.29 5.30
N ASN A 126 -3.61 -11.03 4.19
CA ASN A 126 -3.34 -12.46 4.16
C ASN A 126 -1.84 -12.81 4.15
N THR A 127 -0.94 -11.82 4.08
CA THR A 127 0.50 -12.05 3.94
C THR A 127 1.21 -11.49 5.14
N TYR A 128 1.68 -12.36 6.04
CA TYR A 128 2.43 -11.97 7.22
C TYR A 128 3.69 -12.82 7.42
N PRO A 129 4.88 -12.22 7.62
CA PRO A 129 5.17 -10.79 7.45
C PRO A 129 5.05 -10.35 5.98
N LEU A 130 4.93 -9.04 5.73
CA LEU A 130 5.11 -8.50 4.39
C LEU A 130 6.59 -8.65 3.97
N PRO A 131 6.88 -8.80 2.66
CA PRO A 131 8.25 -8.91 2.16
C PRO A 131 9.05 -7.64 2.43
N GLU A 132 10.38 -7.77 2.36
CA GLU A 132 11.34 -6.66 2.55
C GLU A 132 11.22 -5.94 3.91
N ASN A 133 10.58 -6.58 4.90
CA ASN A 133 10.25 -6.01 6.20
C ASN A 133 9.31 -4.80 6.13
N GLU A 134 8.50 -4.71 5.08
CA GLU A 134 7.45 -3.71 4.98
C GLU A 134 6.41 -3.88 6.10
N GLN A 135 5.77 -2.77 6.44
CA GLN A 135 4.72 -2.74 7.46
C GLN A 135 3.39 -2.37 6.84
N ILE A 136 2.29 -2.82 7.46
CA ILE A 136 0.95 -2.53 6.96
C ILE A 136 0.67 -1.02 6.89
N ILE A 137 1.34 -0.23 7.74
CA ILE A 137 1.29 1.24 7.70
C ILE A 137 1.79 1.82 6.36
N SER A 138 2.84 1.23 5.77
CA SER A 138 3.37 1.66 4.49
C SER A 138 2.33 1.44 3.39
N ILE A 139 1.63 0.31 3.45
CA ILE A 139 0.56 -0.05 2.52
C ILE A 139 -0.64 0.91 2.66
N LEU A 140 -1.04 1.25 3.89
CA LEU A 140 -2.11 2.22 4.12
C LEU A 140 -1.77 3.60 3.53
N VAL A 141 -0.54 4.08 3.75
CA VAL A 141 -0.09 5.37 3.19
C VAL A 141 0.02 5.29 1.66
N MET A 142 0.51 4.18 1.11
CA MET A 142 0.57 3.94 -0.34
C MET A 142 -0.81 4.02 -0.98
N LEU A 143 -1.80 3.34 -0.40
CA LEU A 143 -3.17 3.38 -0.88
C LEU A 143 -3.77 4.78 -0.75
N ASP A 144 -3.48 5.49 0.33
CA ASP A 144 -3.97 6.86 0.52
C ASP A 144 -3.43 7.81 -0.56
N LYS A 145 -2.11 7.78 -0.78
CA LYS A 145 -1.43 8.60 -1.80
C LYS A 145 -1.85 8.25 -3.22
N GLY A 146 -2.17 6.99 -3.48
CA GLY A 146 -2.67 6.56 -4.79
C GLY A 146 -4.15 6.83 -5.03
N ASN A 147 -4.85 7.46 -4.07
CA ASN A 147 -6.30 7.62 -4.08
C ASN A 147 -7.07 6.27 -4.16
N PHE A 148 -6.46 5.26 -3.55
CA PHE A 148 -6.99 3.99 -3.06
C PHE A 148 -8.38 3.99 -2.44
N GLY A 149 -8.78 5.10 -1.82
CA GLY A 149 -9.91 5.16 -0.87
C GLY A 149 -9.66 4.31 0.39
N ILE A 150 -8.85 4.78 1.34
CA ILE A 150 -8.43 3.97 2.51
C ILE A 150 -9.53 3.72 3.56
N VAL A 151 -10.58 4.55 3.61
CA VAL A 151 -11.64 4.42 4.63
C VAL A 151 -12.33 3.07 4.53
N ASP A 152 -12.76 2.69 3.32
CA ASP A 152 -13.44 1.41 3.08
C ASP A 152 -12.54 0.21 3.40
N LYS A 153 -11.22 0.35 3.19
CA LYS A 153 -10.23 -0.73 3.42
C LYS A 153 -10.07 -0.99 4.91
N LEU A 154 -10.06 0.07 5.71
CA LEU A 154 -10.03 -0.03 7.16
C LEU A 154 -11.32 -0.68 7.70
N GLU A 155 -12.47 -0.38 7.08
CA GLU A 155 -13.74 -1.03 7.43
C GLU A 155 -13.76 -2.52 7.04
N ASP A 156 -13.23 -2.87 5.87
CA ASP A 156 -13.05 -4.26 5.44
C ASP A 156 -12.12 -5.05 6.39
N TRP A 157 -11.06 -4.39 6.90
CA TRP A 157 -10.11 -5.01 7.83
C TRP A 157 -10.79 -5.52 9.10
N GLU A 158 -11.80 -4.80 9.60
CA GLU A 158 -12.58 -5.19 10.77
C GLU A 158 -13.29 -6.55 10.60
N THR A 159 -13.51 -6.99 9.37
CA THR A 159 -14.23 -8.24 9.06
C THR A 159 -13.32 -9.42 8.70
N PHE A 160 -12.02 -9.18 8.53
CA PHE A 160 -11.10 -10.17 7.96
C PHE A 160 -10.81 -11.34 8.91
N GLY A 161 -10.58 -11.05 10.20
CA GLY A 161 -10.59 -12.02 11.30
C GLY A 161 -9.58 -13.18 11.27
N ASN A 162 -8.62 -13.21 10.34
CA ASN A 162 -7.57 -14.23 10.29
C ASN A 162 -6.35 -13.84 11.15
N LEU A 163 -5.42 -14.79 11.32
CA LEU A 163 -4.24 -14.60 12.16
C LEU A 163 -3.34 -13.49 11.61
N GLU A 164 -3.02 -13.53 10.33
CA GLU A 164 -2.14 -12.59 9.64
C GLU A 164 -2.61 -11.14 9.79
N SER A 165 -3.91 -10.89 9.56
CA SER A 165 -4.58 -9.62 9.78
C SER A 165 -4.49 -9.15 11.24
N THR A 166 -4.64 -10.06 12.19
CA THR A 166 -4.54 -9.76 13.63
C THR A 166 -3.11 -9.37 14.00
N LEU A 167 -2.10 -10.03 13.44
CA LEU A 167 -0.70 -9.70 13.65
C LEU A 167 -0.34 -8.35 13.02
N HIS A 168 -0.86 -8.03 11.84
CA HIS A 168 -0.73 -6.69 11.24
C HIS A 168 -1.32 -5.61 12.13
N PHE A 169 -2.50 -5.86 12.71
CA PHE A 169 -3.15 -4.90 13.60
C PHE A 169 -2.33 -4.71 14.89
N SER A 170 -1.82 -5.80 15.46
CA SER A 170 -0.90 -5.75 16.60
C SER A 170 0.34 -4.92 16.31
N ASP A 171 0.97 -5.11 15.14
CA ASP A 171 2.14 -4.32 14.74
C ASP A 171 1.78 -2.84 14.55
N LEU A 172 0.62 -2.52 13.97
CA LEU A 172 0.11 -1.15 13.84
C LEU A 172 -0.05 -0.47 15.21
N ILE A 173 -0.68 -1.14 16.19
CA ILE A 173 -0.90 -0.59 17.53
C ILE A 173 0.40 -0.43 18.32
N ASN A 174 1.34 -1.37 18.15
CA ASN A 174 2.60 -1.35 18.89
C ASN A 174 3.62 -0.35 18.31
N TYR A 175 3.69 -0.25 16.98
CA TYR A 175 4.82 0.39 16.27
C TYR A 175 4.42 1.36 15.16
N GLY A 176 3.14 1.38 14.76
CA GLY A 176 2.66 2.20 13.65
C GLY A 176 2.40 3.67 14.01
N PHE A 177 2.46 4.06 15.27
CA PHE A 177 2.25 5.45 15.69
C PHE A 177 3.51 6.03 16.32
N ASN A 178 3.66 7.35 16.25
CA ASN A 178 4.78 8.07 16.84
C ASN A 178 4.63 8.14 18.37
N ASP A 179 5.67 7.72 19.10
CA ASP A 179 5.67 7.70 20.57
C ASP A 179 5.39 9.07 21.22
N LYS A 180 5.83 10.17 20.60
CA LYS A 180 5.68 11.53 21.14
C LYS A 180 4.39 12.21 20.67
N LYS A 181 3.84 11.76 19.54
CA LYS A 181 2.64 12.30 18.89
C LYS A 181 1.76 11.14 18.42
N PRO A 182 1.02 10.47 19.32
CA PRO A 182 0.28 9.26 19.00
C PRO A 182 -0.78 9.44 17.90
N GLU A 183 -1.20 10.68 17.64
CA GLU A 183 -2.08 11.03 16.52
C GLU A 183 -1.40 10.94 15.15
N LYS A 184 -0.08 10.76 15.11
CA LYS A 184 0.71 10.65 13.89
C LYS A 184 1.21 9.23 13.69
N LEU A 185 1.11 8.78 12.46
CA LEU A 185 1.76 7.59 11.93
C LEU A 185 3.29 7.71 12.06
N SER A 186 3.96 6.58 12.29
CA SER A 186 5.41 6.53 12.50
C SER A 186 6.24 6.79 11.24
N THR A 187 5.66 6.58 10.06
CA THR A 187 6.28 6.90 8.76
C THR A 187 6.25 8.40 8.46
N ALA A 188 7.34 8.90 7.86
CA ALA A 188 7.46 10.29 7.43
C ALA A 188 6.63 10.63 6.18
N PHE A 189 6.13 9.61 5.46
CA PHE A 189 5.36 9.80 4.23
C PHE A 189 3.86 10.06 4.48
N ALA A 190 3.36 9.80 5.69
CA ALA A 190 1.98 10.07 6.05
C ALA A 190 1.70 11.59 6.13
N ASP A 191 0.67 12.04 5.44
CA ASP A 191 0.16 13.40 5.59
C ASP A 191 -0.92 13.48 6.69
N ASN A 192 -1.44 14.68 6.93
CA ASN A 192 -2.47 14.90 7.95
C ASN A 192 -3.73 14.06 7.70
N ARG A 193 -4.12 13.85 6.44
CA ARG A 193 -5.32 13.09 6.10
C ARG A 193 -5.16 11.61 6.46
N ALA A 194 -4.05 10.98 6.05
CA ALA A 194 -3.76 9.60 6.43
C ALA A 194 -3.68 9.43 7.95
N ASN A 195 -3.02 10.37 8.64
CA ASN A 195 -2.93 10.39 10.10
C ASN A 195 -4.31 10.41 10.75
N GLU A 196 -5.16 11.37 10.37
CA GLU A 196 -6.51 11.53 10.93
C GLU A 196 -7.40 10.31 10.68
N ILE A 197 -7.37 9.76 9.46
CA ILE A 197 -8.21 8.61 9.10
C ILE A 197 -7.80 7.37 9.90
N VAL A 198 -6.50 7.01 9.89
CA VAL A 198 -6.02 5.79 10.55
C VAL A 198 -6.11 5.94 12.07
N PHE A 199 -5.69 7.08 12.63
CA PHE A 199 -5.80 7.34 14.07
C PHE A 199 -7.26 7.36 14.53
N GLY A 200 -8.15 7.99 13.76
CA GLY A 200 -9.57 8.01 14.04
C GLY A 200 -10.17 6.60 14.03
N TRP A 201 -9.84 5.80 13.02
CA TRP A 201 -10.30 4.42 12.89
C TRP A 201 -9.86 3.53 14.07
N VAL A 202 -8.56 3.47 14.41
CA VAL A 202 -8.10 2.65 15.56
C VAL A 202 -8.73 3.09 16.89
N ASN A 203 -9.19 4.35 16.96
CA ASN A 203 -9.82 4.90 18.15
C ASN A 203 -11.35 4.73 18.22
N LYS A 204 -12.01 4.26 17.16
CA LYS A 204 -13.43 3.92 17.21
C LYS A 204 -13.67 2.78 18.19
N GLU A 205 -14.71 2.89 19.03
CA GLU A 205 -15.04 1.85 20.01
C GLU A 205 -15.33 0.50 19.34
N LYS A 206 -16.05 0.52 18.21
CA LYS A 206 -16.32 -0.66 17.37
C LYS A 206 -15.02 -1.37 16.99
N THR A 207 -14.07 -0.63 16.41
CA THR A 207 -12.78 -1.17 15.96
C THR A 207 -11.99 -1.75 17.13
N LYS A 208 -11.90 -1.03 18.26
CA LYS A 208 -11.24 -1.52 19.47
C LYS A 208 -11.86 -2.82 19.97
N GLN A 209 -13.19 -2.91 20.01
CA GLN A 209 -13.88 -4.10 20.47
C GLN A 209 -13.58 -5.31 19.56
N ILE A 210 -13.71 -5.13 18.24
CA ILE A 210 -13.48 -6.19 17.25
C ILE A 210 -12.07 -6.78 17.40
N PHE A 211 -11.04 -5.92 17.45
CA PHE A 211 -9.67 -6.40 17.54
C PHE A 211 -9.30 -6.90 18.92
N LYS A 212 -9.88 -6.38 20.01
CA LYS A 212 -9.73 -6.99 21.36
C LYS A 212 -10.22 -8.43 21.37
N GLU A 213 -11.44 -8.67 20.88
CA GLU A 213 -12.02 -10.01 20.83
C GLU A 213 -11.19 -10.96 19.97
N THR A 214 -10.66 -10.46 18.85
CA THR A 214 -9.83 -11.26 17.94
C THR A 214 -8.47 -11.58 18.58
N ILE A 215 -7.78 -10.59 19.15
CA ILE A 215 -6.51 -10.77 19.85
C ILE A 215 -6.66 -11.72 21.03
N GLU A 216 -7.71 -11.58 21.84
CA GLU A 216 -7.97 -12.44 22.98
C GLU A 216 -8.16 -13.90 22.56
N LYS A 217 -8.96 -14.16 21.51
CA LYS A 217 -9.11 -15.51 20.94
C LYS A 217 -7.77 -16.08 20.47
N THR A 218 -6.94 -15.26 19.83
CA THR A 218 -5.61 -15.65 19.34
C THR A 218 -4.65 -15.97 20.48
N ILE A 219 -4.65 -15.19 21.57
CA ILE A 219 -3.80 -15.41 22.75
C ILE A 219 -4.25 -16.68 23.51
N MET A 220 -5.55 -16.92 23.64
CA MET A 220 -6.07 -18.09 24.38
C MET A 220 -5.82 -19.41 23.66
N ASN A 221 -5.73 -19.40 22.33
CA ASN A 221 -5.52 -20.60 21.51
C ASN A 221 -4.37 -20.40 20.51
N PRO A 222 -3.13 -20.21 20.99
CA PRO A 222 -2.02 -19.85 20.11
C PRO A 222 -1.67 -21.05 19.23
N THR A 223 -1.92 -20.92 17.93
CA THR A 223 -1.54 -21.91 16.91
C THR A 223 -0.63 -21.23 15.91
N ASN A 224 0.59 -21.75 15.72
CA ASN A 224 1.59 -21.20 14.77
C ASN A 224 2.06 -19.77 15.11
N ILE A 225 2.12 -19.39 16.40
CA ILE A 225 2.56 -18.06 16.85
C ILE A 225 3.75 -18.19 17.79
N SER A 226 4.83 -17.48 17.48
CA SER A 226 6.02 -17.41 18.36
C SER A 226 5.72 -16.70 19.70
N ASP A 227 6.46 -17.03 20.75
CA ASP A 227 6.34 -16.38 22.07
C ASP A 227 6.48 -14.85 22.00
N ARG A 228 7.38 -14.37 21.13
CA ARG A 228 7.53 -12.94 20.87
C ARG A 228 6.23 -12.33 20.34
N LYS A 229 5.59 -12.96 19.36
CA LYS A 229 4.34 -12.46 18.78
C LYS A 229 3.16 -12.56 19.74
N GLN A 230 3.11 -13.58 20.59
CA GLN A 230 2.13 -13.65 21.69
C GLN A 230 2.31 -12.51 22.69
N THR A 231 3.56 -12.17 23.01
CA THR A 231 3.88 -11.03 23.88
C THR A 231 3.44 -9.70 23.24
N GLU A 232 3.74 -9.50 21.96
CA GLU A 232 3.33 -8.29 21.22
C GLU A 232 1.80 -8.17 21.09
N LEU A 233 1.09 -9.29 20.89
CA LEU A 233 -0.38 -9.33 20.94
C LEU A 233 -0.92 -8.91 22.30
N SER A 234 -0.30 -9.37 23.39
CA SER A 234 -0.68 -8.98 24.75
C SER A 234 -0.49 -7.47 24.97
N TRP A 235 0.62 -6.90 24.49
CA TRP A 235 0.86 -5.45 24.53
C TRP A 235 -0.18 -4.66 23.72
N ALA A 236 -0.54 -5.17 22.53
CA ALA A 236 -1.57 -4.54 21.71
C ALA A 236 -2.93 -4.56 22.45
N TYR A 237 -3.31 -5.69 23.06
CA TYR A 237 -4.52 -5.81 23.86
C TYR A 237 -4.56 -4.79 25.01
N ASP A 238 -3.46 -4.66 25.76
CA ASP A 238 -3.34 -3.71 26.87
C ASP A 238 -3.48 -2.26 26.37
N ARG A 239 -2.83 -1.92 25.25
CA ARG A 239 -2.93 -0.58 24.64
C ARG A 239 -4.36 -0.24 24.21
N LEU A 240 -5.12 -1.21 23.69
CA LEU A 240 -6.54 -0.99 23.34
C LEU A 240 -7.44 -0.79 24.57
N ASN A 241 -7.05 -1.31 25.73
CA ASN A 241 -7.79 -1.17 26.99
C ASN A 241 -7.44 0.12 27.76
N TRP A 242 -6.37 0.80 27.37
CA TRP A 242 -5.94 2.01 28.04
C TRP A 242 -6.94 3.15 27.79
N LYS A 243 -7.77 3.48 28.80
CA LYS A 243 -8.86 4.48 28.69
C LYS A 243 -8.42 5.96 28.78
N ASN A 244 -7.16 6.27 29.09
CA ASN A 244 -6.65 7.63 29.22
C ASN A 244 -5.16 7.69 28.84
N ALA A 245 -4.80 8.21 27.66
CA ALA A 245 -3.39 8.49 27.37
C ALA A 245 -2.77 9.29 28.54
N PRO A 246 -1.65 8.85 29.15
CA PRO A 246 -0.96 9.69 30.10
C PRO A 246 -0.47 10.92 29.34
N GLN A 247 -0.97 12.09 29.73
CA GLN A 247 -0.24 13.33 29.53
C GLN A 247 1.19 13.08 30.02
N GLN A 248 2.15 13.16 29.11
CA GLN A 248 3.56 13.43 29.36
C GLN A 248 4.28 12.43 30.29
N ARG A 249 5.15 11.61 29.70
CA ARG A 249 6.43 11.33 30.38
C ARG A 249 7.31 12.57 30.15
N VAL A 250 7.42 13.39 31.19
CA VAL A 250 8.44 14.44 31.33
C VAL A 250 9.82 13.80 31.37
#